data_AF-A0A839UCK2-F1
#
_entry.id   AF-A0A839UCK2-F1
#
_cell.length_a   1.000
_cell.length_b   1.000
_cell.length_c   1.000
_cell.angle_alpha   90.00
_cell.angle_beta   90.00
_cell.angle_gamma   90.00
#
_symmetry.space_group_name_H-M   'P 1'
#
loop_
_entity.id
_entity.type
_entity.pdbx_description
1 polymer ?
#
loop_
_entity_poly.entity_id
_entity_poly.type
_entity_poly.pdbx_seq_one_letter_code
_entity_poly.pdbx_strand_id
1 'polypeptide(L)'
;MGDQIAYGPVVTAYYAVLEFLQIRPFYSMKSGYGFETRFASYGKASFIEAWSFGKQLDYSKGVSQKRICFQAPCMIEETGLVLLSEADFLAAEQNGFAFALVGKLRRINGKASAQAFGAVLKLKKQLAPAAPAVQVIEPPPKPYPDLALELDAKSGELRPREQVLTLD
;
A
#
# COMPACT_ATOMS: atom_id res chain seq x y z
N MET A 1 -3.13 -11.52 4.95
CA MET A 1 -2.28 -10.72 4.05
C MET A 1 -2.16 -9.33 4.66
N GLY A 2 -0.94 -8.88 4.97
CA GLY A 2 -0.72 -7.52 5.49
C GLY A 2 -0.92 -6.48 4.38
N ASP A 3 -1.47 -5.31 4.72
CA ASP A 3 -1.60 -4.19 3.79
C ASP A 3 -0.20 -3.76 3.34
N GLN A 4 0.15 -4.06 2.09
CA GLN A 4 1.38 -3.56 1.48
C GLN A 4 1.16 -2.11 1.07
N ILE A 5 1.89 -1.20 1.72
CA ILE A 5 1.77 0.25 1.50
C ILE A 5 3.16 0.83 1.22
N ALA A 6 3.27 1.58 0.12
CA ALA A 6 4.43 2.38 -0.22
C ALA A 6 4.21 3.80 0.30
N TYR A 7 5.09 4.27 1.17
CA TYR A 7 5.03 5.63 1.72
C TYR A 7 6.11 6.52 1.13
N GLY A 8 5.72 7.73 0.75
CA GLY A 8 6.64 8.80 0.38
C GLY A 8 7.25 9.49 1.60
N PRO A 9 8.20 10.40 1.39
CA PRO A 9 8.73 11.23 2.46
C PRO A 9 7.62 12.12 3.05
N VAL A 10 7.75 12.44 4.35
CA VAL A 10 6.89 13.43 5.00
C VAL A 10 7.30 14.83 4.55
N VAL A 11 6.33 15.59 4.07
CA VAL A 11 6.46 17.04 3.82
C VAL A 11 5.82 17.77 4.99
N THR A 12 6.53 18.74 5.57
CA THR A 12 6.03 19.54 6.70
C THR A 12 5.88 21.00 6.29
N ALA A 13 4.69 21.56 6.47
CA ALA A 13 4.40 22.98 6.35
C ALA A 13 4.18 23.56 7.74
N TYR A 14 4.93 24.60 8.11
CA TYR A 14 4.80 25.31 9.38
C TYR A 14 3.95 26.57 9.19
N TYR A 15 2.98 26.77 10.08
CA TYR A 15 2.15 27.97 10.16
C TYR A 15 2.48 28.83 11.40
N ALA A 16 3.10 28.20 12.41
CA ALA A 16 3.74 28.85 13.53
C ALA A 16 4.82 27.91 14.11
N VAL A 17 5.56 28.37 15.14
CA VAL A 17 6.66 27.60 15.77
C VAL A 17 6.25 26.17 16.16
N LEU A 18 5.02 26.01 16.66
CA LEU A 18 4.46 24.72 17.09
C LEU A 18 3.13 24.39 16.41
N GLU A 19 2.88 25.02 15.26
CA GLU A 19 1.71 24.73 14.43
C GLU A 19 2.17 24.28 13.04
N PHE A 20 1.87 23.03 12.69
CA PHE A 20 2.34 22.46 11.44
C PHE A 20 1.34 21.45 10.85
N LEU A 21 1.40 21.30 9.52
CA LEU A 21 0.75 20.25 8.77
C LEU A 21 1.82 19.35 8.17
N GLN A 22 1.82 18.09 8.57
CA GLN A 22 2.57 17.02 7.93
C GLN A 22 1.70 16.32 6.90
N ILE A 23 2.31 16.01 5.75
CA ILE A 23 1.68 15.37 4.62
C ILE A 23 2.56 14.20 4.19
N ARG A 24 1.98 13.02 4.02
CA ARG A 24 2.71 11.83 3.57
C ARG A 24 1.94 11.15 2.45
N PRO A 25 2.38 11.31 1.19
CA PRO A 25 1.82 10.55 0.07
C PRO A 25 2.02 9.05 0.28
N PHE A 26 1.06 8.25 -0.20
CA PHE A 26 1.14 6.80 -0.16
C PHE A 26 0.44 6.15 -1.35
N TYR A 27 0.79 4.88 -1.57
CA TYR A 27 0.02 3.93 -2.37
C TYR A 27 -0.22 2.67 -1.54
N SER A 28 -1.47 2.29 -1.37
CA SER A 28 -1.90 1.07 -0.72
C SER A 28 -2.51 0.12 -1.74
N MET A 29 -2.15 -1.17 -1.69
CA MET A 29 -2.81 -2.18 -2.52
C MET A 29 -4.31 -2.31 -2.25
N LYS A 30 -4.77 -1.91 -1.06
CA LYS A 30 -6.17 -2.00 -0.64
C LYS A 30 -6.96 -0.72 -0.92
N SER A 31 -6.38 0.43 -0.60
CA SER A 31 -7.07 1.73 -0.64
C SER A 31 -6.68 2.60 -1.84
N GLY A 32 -5.72 2.16 -2.66
CA GLY A 32 -5.24 2.91 -3.80
C GLY A 32 -4.30 4.06 -3.43
N TYR A 33 -4.45 5.18 -4.14
CA TYR A 33 -3.56 6.34 -4.04
C TYR A 33 -4.10 7.37 -3.06
N GLY A 34 -3.22 8.04 -2.33
CA GLY A 34 -3.63 9.12 -1.44
C GLY A 34 -2.51 9.77 -0.68
N PHE A 35 -2.86 10.59 0.31
CA PHE A 35 -1.91 11.09 1.28
C PHE A 35 -2.53 11.16 2.68
N GLU A 36 -1.69 10.89 3.68
CA GLU A 36 -2.02 11.11 5.07
C GLU A 36 -1.73 12.56 5.45
N THR A 37 -2.52 13.07 6.38
CA THR A 37 -2.37 14.40 6.97
C THR A 37 -2.25 14.26 8.48
N ARG A 38 -1.35 15.04 9.08
CA ARG A 38 -1.22 15.21 10.53
C ARG A 38 -1.03 16.67 10.83
N PHE A 39 -2.07 17.29 11.37
CA PHE A 39 -2.05 18.68 11.79
C PHE A 39 -1.84 18.74 13.30
N ALA A 40 -0.82 19.45 13.74
CA ALA A 40 -0.58 19.73 15.15
C ALA A 40 -0.72 21.24 15.37
N SER A 41 -1.50 21.62 16.39
CA SER A 41 -1.73 23.03 16.74
C SER A 41 -2.23 23.16 18.18
N TYR A 42 -2.33 24.37 18.71
CA TYR A 42 -2.89 24.61 20.05
C TYR A 42 -4.43 24.67 20.09
N GLY A 43 -5.09 24.72 18.93
CA GLY A 43 -6.53 24.86 18.82
C GLY A 43 -7.10 23.86 17.83
N LYS A 44 -8.25 23.28 18.14
CA LYS A 44 -8.88 22.28 17.27
C LYS A 44 -9.27 22.93 15.94
N ALA A 45 -8.95 22.29 14.82
CA ALA A 45 -9.44 22.67 13.50
C ALA A 45 -10.75 21.94 13.15
N SER A 46 -10.92 20.70 13.63
CA SER A 46 -12.09 19.85 13.35
C SER A 46 -12.33 19.66 11.85
N PHE A 47 -11.29 19.23 11.12
CA PHE A 47 -11.37 18.98 9.68
C PHE A 47 -12.45 17.95 9.35
N ILE A 48 -13.21 18.26 8.30
CA ILE A 48 -14.31 17.44 7.78
C ILE A 48 -14.25 17.29 6.25
N GLU A 49 -13.50 18.14 5.55
CA GLU A 49 -13.41 18.12 4.09
C GLU A 49 -11.99 18.41 3.64
N ALA A 50 -11.65 17.91 2.44
CA ALA A 50 -10.47 18.29 1.69
C ALA A 50 -10.87 18.75 0.29
N TRP A 51 -10.22 19.81 -0.20
CA TRP A 51 -10.50 20.41 -1.50
C TRP A 51 -9.22 20.69 -2.28
N SER A 52 -9.24 20.55 -3.59
CA SER A 52 -8.16 20.99 -4.48
C SER A 52 -8.78 21.62 -5.73
N PHE A 53 -8.39 22.86 -6.05
CA PHE A 53 -8.84 23.59 -7.25
C PHE A 53 -10.35 23.48 -7.58
N GLY A 54 -11.21 23.66 -6.57
CA GLY A 54 -12.67 23.61 -6.74
C GLY A 54 -13.28 22.19 -6.75
N LYS A 55 -12.47 21.14 -6.69
CA LYS A 55 -12.88 19.74 -6.55
C LYS A 55 -12.82 19.32 -5.08
N GLN A 56 -13.92 18.79 -4.55
CA GLN A 56 -13.92 18.13 -3.26
C GLN A 56 -13.25 16.76 -3.40
N LEU A 57 -12.36 16.45 -2.47
CA LEU A 57 -11.62 15.18 -2.42
C LEU A 57 -12.28 14.24 -1.41
N ASP A 58 -12.04 12.95 -1.57
CA ASP A 58 -12.46 11.95 -0.59
C ASP A 58 -11.57 12.05 0.65
N TYR A 59 -12.12 12.67 1.69
CA TYR A 59 -11.45 12.89 2.97
C TYR A 59 -12.04 11.99 4.05
N SER A 60 -11.18 11.17 4.64
CA SER A 60 -11.49 10.38 5.81
C SER A 60 -10.82 10.97 7.04
N LYS A 61 -11.62 11.34 8.03
CA LYS A 61 -11.12 11.83 9.30
C LYS A 61 -10.46 10.71 10.10
N GLY A 62 -9.28 10.98 10.64
CA GLY A 62 -8.57 10.10 11.56
C GLY A 62 -8.83 10.46 13.02
N VAL A 63 -7.75 10.45 13.82
CA VAL A 63 -7.83 10.74 15.25
C VAL A 63 -7.79 12.24 15.52
N SER A 64 -8.40 12.66 16.62
CA SER A 64 -8.29 14.02 17.16
C SER A 64 -8.00 13.89 18.65
N GLN A 65 -6.75 14.13 19.04
CA GLN A 65 -6.28 13.86 20.39
C GLN A 65 -5.42 14.99 20.94
N LYS A 66 -5.55 15.25 22.24
CA LYS A 66 -4.63 16.12 22.97
C LYS A 66 -3.34 15.33 23.26
N ARG A 67 -2.19 15.90 22.94
CA ARG A 67 -0.89 15.35 23.31
C ARG A 67 -0.55 15.73 24.75
N ILE A 68 0.25 14.89 25.41
CA ILE A 68 0.74 15.15 26.77
C ILE A 68 1.59 16.43 26.75
N CYS A 69 1.31 17.27 27.72
CA CYS A 69 1.74 18.65 27.84
C CYS A 69 2.00 18.87 29.32
N PHE A 70 3.28 18.96 29.69
CA PHE A 70 3.66 19.19 31.08
C PHE A 70 3.44 20.67 31.43
N GLN A 71 4.45 21.51 31.20
CA GLN A 71 4.41 22.95 31.52
C GLN A 71 4.07 23.85 30.33
N ALA A 72 3.65 23.27 29.20
CA ALA A 72 3.27 24.00 27.99
C ALA A 72 1.79 23.76 27.66
N PRO A 73 1.14 24.65 26.89
CA PRO A 73 -0.22 24.40 26.43
C PRO A 73 -0.31 23.08 25.64
N CYS A 74 -1.42 22.38 25.76
CA CYS A 74 -1.60 21.09 25.11
C CYS A 74 -1.82 21.23 23.61
N MET A 75 -0.91 20.66 22.81
CA MET A 75 -1.15 20.55 21.38
C MET A 75 -2.24 19.52 21.11
N ILE A 76 -3.11 19.86 20.17
CA ILE A 76 -4.11 18.98 19.59
C ILE A 76 -3.54 18.48 18.26
N GLU A 77 -3.52 17.17 18.13
CA GLU A 77 -3.16 16.48 16.91
C GLU A 77 -4.41 15.96 16.22
N GLU A 78 -4.61 16.35 14.97
CA GLU A 78 -5.69 15.87 14.11
C GLU A 78 -5.10 15.19 12.88
N THR A 79 -5.43 13.92 12.68
CA THR A 79 -5.02 13.16 11.51
C THR A 79 -6.17 12.97 10.54
N GLY A 80 -5.84 12.71 9.29
CA GLY A 80 -6.81 12.35 8.26
C GLY A 80 -6.14 11.77 7.03
N LEU A 81 -6.96 11.22 6.14
CA LEU A 81 -6.55 10.59 4.91
C LEU A 81 -7.28 11.28 3.76
N VAL A 82 -6.58 11.54 2.66
CA VAL A 82 -7.19 11.99 1.42
C VAL A 82 -6.90 10.96 0.33
N LEU A 83 -7.95 10.38 -0.26
CA LEU A 83 -7.80 9.50 -1.41
C LEU A 83 -7.78 10.31 -2.70
N LEU A 84 -6.92 9.89 -3.63
CA LEU A 84 -6.75 10.48 -4.94
C LEU A 84 -7.02 9.44 -6.01
N SER A 85 -7.53 9.89 -7.16
CA SER A 85 -7.49 9.05 -8.35
C SER A 85 -6.05 8.82 -8.79
N GLU A 86 -5.80 7.75 -9.53
CA GLU A 86 -4.48 7.51 -10.12
C GLU A 86 -4.04 8.69 -11.00
N ALA A 87 -4.94 9.24 -11.81
CA ALA A 87 -4.66 10.39 -12.66
C ALA A 87 -4.25 11.63 -11.83
N ASP A 88 -4.98 11.93 -10.75
CA ASP A 88 -4.63 13.05 -9.86
C ASP A 88 -3.28 12.82 -9.16
N PHE A 89 -2.97 11.57 -8.79
CA PHE A 89 -1.70 11.23 -8.15
C PHE A 89 -0.51 11.32 -9.11
N LEU A 90 -0.68 10.88 -10.36
CA LEU A 90 0.34 11.04 -11.41
C LEU A 90 0.54 12.52 -11.77
N ALA A 91 -0.54 13.31 -11.83
CA ALA A 91 -0.44 14.75 -12.02
C ALA A 91 0.29 15.44 -10.85
N ALA A 92 0.05 14.96 -9.62
CA ALA A 92 0.75 15.41 -8.43
C ALA A 92 2.24 15.08 -8.44
N GLU A 93 2.64 13.95 -9.05
CA GLU A 93 4.05 13.57 -9.22
C GLU A 93 4.80 14.53 -10.14
N GLN A 94 4.13 15.13 -11.12
CA GLN A 94 4.75 16.08 -12.04
C GLN A 94 4.76 17.50 -11.48
N ASN A 95 3.65 17.93 -10.87
CA ASN A 95 3.42 19.35 -10.55
C ASN A 95 3.43 19.66 -9.04
N GLY A 96 3.50 18.63 -8.20
CA GLY A 96 3.12 18.72 -6.80
C GLY A 96 1.61 18.81 -6.63
N PHE A 97 1.17 18.89 -5.38
CA PHE A 97 -0.25 18.91 -5.05
C PHE A 97 -0.56 20.00 -4.04
N ALA A 98 -1.52 20.87 -4.36
CA ALA A 98 -2.02 21.90 -3.46
C ALA A 98 -3.47 21.59 -3.08
N PHE A 99 -3.81 21.77 -1.82
CA PHE A 99 -5.14 21.46 -1.30
C PHE A 99 -5.48 22.34 -0.10
N ALA A 100 -6.74 22.34 0.29
CA ALA A 100 -7.23 22.93 1.53
C ALA A 100 -7.93 21.86 2.36
N LEU A 101 -7.57 21.78 3.65
CA LEU A 101 -8.37 21.09 4.65
C LEU A 101 -9.33 22.09 5.27
N VAL A 102 -10.62 21.76 5.22
CA VAL A 102 -11.68 22.61 5.74
C VAL A 102 -12.30 21.90 6.94
N GLY A 103 -12.25 22.58 8.08
CA GLY A 103 -12.84 22.13 9.32
C GLY A 103 -13.88 23.11 9.83
N LYS A 104 -14.63 22.67 10.84
CA LYS A 104 -15.68 23.51 11.46
C LYS A 104 -15.14 24.80 12.06
N LEU A 105 -13.88 24.79 12.48
CA LEU A 105 -13.25 25.91 13.21
C LEU A 105 -12.18 26.61 12.39
N ARG A 106 -11.54 25.91 11.44
CA ARG A 106 -10.39 26.43 10.70
C ARG A 106 -10.30 25.86 9.29
N ARG A 107 -9.67 26.63 8.42
CA ARG A 107 -9.23 26.21 7.09
C ARG A 107 -7.72 26.31 7.01
N ILE A 108 -7.05 25.26 6.54
CA ILE A 108 -5.60 25.20 6.36
C ILE A 108 -5.27 24.80 4.93
N ASN A 109 -4.36 25.51 4.28
CA ASN A 109 -3.92 25.20 2.91
C ASN A 109 -2.62 24.40 2.96
N GLY A 110 -2.62 23.19 2.43
CA GLY A 110 -1.45 22.33 2.34
C GLY A 110 -0.84 22.31 0.93
N LYS A 111 0.47 22.02 0.87
CA LYS A 111 1.19 21.73 -0.37
C LYS A 111 2.15 20.56 -0.16
N ALA A 112 2.12 19.60 -1.07
CA ALA A 112 3.07 18.51 -1.13
C ALA A 112 3.88 18.60 -2.44
N SER A 113 5.18 18.27 -2.36
CA SER A 113 6.09 18.38 -3.49
C SER A 113 5.93 17.21 -4.45
N ALA A 114 6.14 17.48 -5.75
CA ALA A 114 6.22 16.49 -6.83
C ALA A 114 7.09 15.28 -6.45
N GLN A 115 8.27 15.56 -5.89
CA GLN A 115 9.23 14.56 -5.44
C GLN A 115 8.64 13.56 -4.43
N ALA A 116 7.76 14.01 -3.52
CA ALA A 116 7.18 13.14 -2.52
C ALA A 116 6.24 12.10 -3.13
N PHE A 117 5.47 12.48 -4.15
CA PHE A 117 4.63 11.56 -4.92
C PHE A 117 5.48 10.64 -5.82
N GLY A 118 6.53 11.16 -6.46
CA GLY A 118 7.45 10.36 -7.27
C GLY A 118 8.17 9.28 -6.48
N ALA A 119 8.51 9.54 -5.21
CA ALA A 119 9.08 8.53 -4.33
C ALA A 119 8.12 7.35 -4.09
N VAL A 120 6.81 7.63 -3.92
CA VAL A 120 5.79 6.57 -3.79
C VAL A 120 5.73 5.71 -5.04
N LEU A 121 5.73 6.31 -6.24
CA LEU A 121 5.66 5.53 -7.47
C LEU A 121 6.88 4.64 -7.69
N LYS A 122 8.08 5.09 -7.27
CA LYS A 122 9.30 4.28 -7.28
C LYS A 122 9.18 3.08 -6.34
N LEU A 123 8.68 3.29 -5.12
CA LEU A 123 8.47 2.24 -4.12
C LEU A 123 7.33 1.29 -4.53
N LYS A 124 6.25 1.79 -5.13
CA LYS A 124 5.15 0.98 -5.65
C LYS A 124 5.64 -0.09 -6.62
N LYS A 125 6.62 0.23 -7.48
CA LYS A 125 7.19 -0.76 -8.42
C LYS A 125 7.87 -1.94 -7.72
N GLN A 126 8.28 -1.76 -6.47
CA GLN A 126 8.89 -2.80 -5.63
C GLN A 126 7.84 -3.60 -4.85
N LEU A 127 6.61 -3.08 -4.73
CA LEU A 127 5.46 -3.82 -4.24
C LEU A 127 4.95 -4.74 -5.36
N ALA A 128 5.68 -5.83 -5.61
CA ALA A 128 5.17 -6.89 -6.46
C ALA A 128 3.91 -7.47 -5.78
N PRO A 129 2.81 -7.72 -6.52
CA PRO A 129 1.89 -8.75 -6.08
C PRO A 129 2.75 -9.99 -5.85
N ALA A 130 2.63 -10.65 -4.70
CA ALA A 130 3.12 -12.02 -4.62
C ALA A 130 2.55 -12.71 -5.85
N ALA A 131 3.42 -13.20 -6.75
CA ALA A 131 2.96 -14.04 -7.84
C ALA A 131 2.00 -15.05 -7.20
N PRO A 132 0.80 -15.32 -7.78
CA PRO A 132 0.05 -16.45 -7.29
C PRO A 132 1.05 -17.60 -7.29
N ALA A 133 1.29 -18.19 -6.12
CA ALA A 133 2.00 -19.43 -6.07
C ALA A 133 1.16 -20.32 -6.97
N VAL A 134 1.62 -20.49 -8.21
CA VAL A 134 1.20 -21.62 -9.02
C VAL A 134 1.60 -22.76 -8.11
N GLN A 135 0.61 -23.32 -7.42
CA GLN A 135 0.76 -24.64 -6.87
C GLN A 135 1.10 -25.45 -8.12
N VAL A 136 2.39 -25.68 -8.32
CA VAL A 136 2.82 -26.86 -9.04
C VAL A 136 2.21 -27.95 -8.17
N ILE A 137 1.01 -28.38 -8.55
CA ILE A 137 0.47 -29.64 -8.12
C ILE A 137 1.48 -30.60 -8.72
N GLU A 138 2.54 -30.87 -7.98
CA GLU A 138 3.41 -32.00 -8.24
C GLU A 138 2.43 -33.18 -8.24
N PRO A 139 2.24 -33.87 -9.39
CA PRO A 139 1.40 -35.04 -9.39
C PRO A 139 1.92 -35.95 -8.28
N PRO A 140 1.04 -36.53 -7.45
CA PRO A 140 1.47 -37.37 -6.34
C PRO A 140 2.49 -38.38 -6.88
N PRO A 141 3.63 -38.59 -6.18
CA PRO A 141 4.64 -39.51 -6.65
C PRO A 141 3.95 -40.83 -6.97
N LYS A 142 4.08 -41.29 -8.22
CA LYS A 142 3.50 -42.56 -8.66
C LYS A 142 3.88 -43.62 -7.63
N PRO A 143 2.93 -44.33 -7.03
CA PRO A 143 3.28 -45.42 -6.14
C PRO A 143 3.86 -46.52 -7.04
N TYR A 144 5.18 -46.68 -6.94
CA TYR A 144 6.00 -47.74 -7.54
C TYR A 144 6.25 -47.64 -9.06
N PRO A 145 7.43 -48.11 -9.52
CA PRO A 145 7.65 -48.30 -10.96
C PRO A 145 6.62 -49.31 -11.48
N ASP A 146 6.03 -49.02 -12.64
CA ASP A 146 5.22 -49.96 -13.42
C ASP A 146 6.10 -51.18 -13.76
N LEU A 147 6.14 -52.15 -12.86
CA LEU A 147 6.57 -53.50 -13.17
C LEU A 147 5.42 -54.11 -13.96
N ALA A 148 5.38 -53.82 -15.26
CA ALA A 148 4.59 -54.61 -16.20
C ALA A 148 5.08 -56.05 -16.12
N LEU A 149 4.35 -56.87 -15.36
CA LEU A 149 4.55 -58.30 -15.29
C LEU A 149 3.88 -58.92 -16.53
N GLU A 150 4.67 -59.57 -17.37
CA GLU A 150 4.12 -60.38 -18.46
C GLU A 150 3.98 -61.82 -17.98
N LEU A 151 2.88 -62.45 -18.37
CA LEU A 151 2.62 -63.86 -18.11
C LEU A 151 3.43 -64.67 -19.13
N ASP A 152 4.39 -65.47 -18.66
CA ASP A 152 5.13 -66.37 -19.54
C ASP A 152 4.20 -67.51 -19.97
N ALA A 153 3.83 -67.51 -21.25
CA ALA A 153 2.88 -68.46 -21.83
C ALA A 153 3.36 -69.93 -21.81
N LYS A 154 4.61 -70.21 -21.42
CA LYS A 154 5.11 -71.59 -21.26
C LYS A 154 5.11 -72.10 -19.82
N SER A 155 5.21 -71.24 -18.81
CA SER A 155 5.33 -71.65 -17.40
C SER A 155 4.19 -71.19 -16.51
N GLY A 156 3.38 -70.23 -16.94
CA GLY A 156 2.22 -69.72 -16.21
C GLY A 156 2.56 -68.79 -15.04
N GLU A 157 3.82 -68.40 -14.86
CA GLU A 157 4.25 -67.44 -13.84
C GLU A 157 4.48 -66.03 -14.41
N LEU A 158 4.25 -65.02 -13.57
CA LEU A 158 4.42 -63.59 -13.88
C LEU A 158 5.87 -63.16 -13.68
N ARG A 159 6.52 -62.57 -14.70
CA ARG A 159 7.91 -62.05 -14.58
C ARG A 159 8.02 -60.59 -15.03
N PRO A 160 8.91 -59.78 -14.42
CA PRO A 160 9.15 -58.40 -14.84
C PRO A 160 9.73 -58.29 -16.25
N ARG A 161 9.19 -57.37 -17.06
CA ARG A 161 9.68 -57.07 -18.41
C ARG A 161 10.97 -56.24 -18.32
N GLU A 162 12.11 -56.75 -18.78
CA GLU A 162 13.36 -56.00 -18.82
C GLU A 162 13.25 -54.79 -19.78
N GLN A 163 13.52 -53.59 -19.27
CA GLN A 163 13.52 -52.36 -20.07
C GLN A 163 14.88 -52.20 -20.76
N VAL A 164 14.88 -52.24 -22.10
CA VAL A 164 16.05 -51.90 -22.92
C VAL A 164 16.23 -50.39 -22.92
N LEU A 165 17.24 -49.90 -22.21
CA LEU A 165 17.69 -48.50 -22.32
C LEU A 165 18.30 -48.27 -23.71
N THR A 166 17.63 -47.46 -24.52
CA THR A 166 18.25 -46.81 -25.68
C THR A 166 18.71 -45.42 -25.23
N LEU A 167 20.03 -45.21 -25.29
CA LEU A 167 20.70 -43.93 -25.09
C LEU A 167 20.77 -43.22 -26.45
N ASP A 168 20.24 -42.00 -26.53
CA ASP A 168 20.67 -40.96 -27.47
C ASP A 168 21.06 -39.72 -26.64
#